data_AF-A0A3D6DHL0-F1
#
_entry.id   AF-A0A3D6DHL0-F1
#
_cell.length_a   1.000
_cell.length_b   1.000
_cell.length_c   1.000
_cell.angle_alpha   90.00
_cell.angle_beta   90.00
_cell.angle_gamma   90.00
#
_symmetry.space_group_name_H-M   'P 1'
#
loop_
_entity.id
_entity.type
_entity.pdbx_description
1 polymer ?
#
loop_
_entity_poly.entity_id
_entity_poly.type
_entity_poly.pdbx_seq_one_letter_code
_entity_poly.pdbx_strand_id
1 'polypeptide(L)'
;MWWIDQWESGVTEPGSSGSPLFDQNQRIIGQLYGGAAACSGSNNNGAYDYYGRMNVSWGLGVSGYLDPLNTGQLTIDSYPTNSNANAGCTLPSACNYDPDALEDDGSCLINDACGVCGGNGTSCTGCTDAAACNYDGGATIDDDSCLYPPAGEPCDCDAEGNLDATLTGNAASAIYSFDAAGVPEALDISLTWTNTGGGANWPADLALAITAPDGSCAAIGGYNSSPAGCNSMGNYTLWPADWQSSTEGTYTATVDLAGNGLSGIGSWQVYLFNGYGGSTGAQFNATWTISGLCNTDGGGDPGPSDCPPDLDGDGTVTVSDALILLGDFGCLADCSADLNGDGQVTTSDMLLFLAAFGEVCN
;
A
#
# COMPACT_ATOMS: atom_id res chain seq x y z
N MET A 1 -11.22 31.96 -48.15
CA MET A 1 -12.61 32.10 -47.68
C MET A 1 -13.53 31.31 -48.59
N TRP A 2 -14.61 30.73 -48.04
CA TRP A 2 -15.79 30.32 -48.80
C TRP A 2 -16.69 31.54 -48.98
N TRP A 3 -17.23 31.71 -50.18
CA TRP A 3 -18.21 32.76 -50.48
C TRP A 3 -19.58 32.11 -50.59
N ILE A 4 -20.48 32.44 -49.67
CA ILE A 4 -21.87 32.01 -49.71
C ILE A 4 -22.66 33.17 -50.28
N ASP A 5 -23.12 33.02 -51.52
CA ASP A 5 -23.76 34.10 -52.27
C ASP A 5 -25.09 34.54 -51.64
N GLN A 6 -25.91 33.57 -51.25
CA GLN A 6 -27.15 33.75 -50.50
C GLN A 6 -27.55 32.44 -49.80
N TRP A 7 -28.36 32.55 -48.75
CA TRP A 7 -28.97 31.40 -48.07
C TRP A 7 -30.32 31.04 -48.69
N GLU A 8 -30.65 29.75 -48.74
CA GLU A 8 -31.96 29.27 -49.21
C GLU A 8 -33.05 29.47 -48.15
N SER A 9 -32.67 29.40 -46.86
CA SER A 9 -33.54 29.63 -45.71
C SER A 9 -32.71 30.08 -44.51
N GLY A 10 -33.25 30.99 -43.70
CA GLY A 10 -32.52 31.62 -42.59
C GLY A 10 -31.39 32.56 -43.06
N VAL A 11 -30.60 33.02 -42.11
CA VAL A 11 -29.39 33.85 -42.27
C VAL A 11 -28.46 33.63 -41.07
N THR A 12 -27.29 34.26 -41.10
CA THR A 12 -26.49 34.48 -39.88
C THR A 12 -26.74 35.89 -39.34
N GLU A 13 -26.60 36.08 -38.03
CA GLU A 13 -26.78 37.38 -37.36
C GLU A 13 -25.62 37.66 -36.39
N PRO A 14 -25.44 38.91 -35.90
CA PRO A 14 -24.43 39.21 -34.89
C PRO A 14 -24.49 38.25 -33.70
N GLY A 15 -23.35 37.61 -33.40
CA GLY A 15 -23.26 36.50 -32.43
C GLY A 15 -23.03 35.14 -33.08
N SER A 16 -23.31 34.99 -34.37
CA SER A 16 -23.06 33.75 -35.13
C SER A 16 -21.58 33.57 -35.51
N SER A 17 -20.73 34.59 -35.31
CA SER A 17 -19.30 34.54 -35.64
C SER A 17 -18.63 33.35 -34.95
N GLY A 18 -17.90 32.54 -35.72
CA GLY A 18 -17.29 31.30 -35.25
C GLY A 18 -18.16 30.04 -35.42
N SER A 19 -19.43 30.16 -35.82
CA SER A 19 -20.28 29.00 -36.13
C SER A 19 -19.74 28.18 -37.32
N PRO A 20 -19.90 26.86 -37.30
CA PRO A 20 -19.37 25.97 -38.34
C PRO A 20 -20.22 26.01 -39.63
N LEU A 21 -19.54 25.90 -40.77
CA LEU A 21 -20.12 25.50 -42.05
C LEU A 21 -19.83 24.02 -42.26
N PHE A 22 -20.86 23.26 -42.62
CA PHE A 22 -20.77 21.81 -42.84
C PHE A 22 -20.85 21.44 -44.32
N ASP A 23 -20.18 20.35 -44.69
CA ASP A 23 -20.44 19.67 -45.97
C ASP A 23 -21.65 18.72 -45.88
N GLN A 24 -21.96 18.04 -46.98
CA GLN A 24 -23.08 17.08 -47.05
C GLN A 24 -22.90 15.85 -46.14
N ASN A 25 -21.68 15.59 -45.66
CA ASN A 25 -21.37 14.51 -44.72
C ASN A 25 -21.31 15.02 -43.27
N GLN A 26 -21.81 16.23 -43.00
CA GLN A 26 -21.80 16.87 -41.68
C GLN A 26 -20.39 17.11 -41.11
N ARG A 27 -19.38 17.29 -41.98
CA ARG A 27 -18.01 17.63 -41.58
C ARG A 27 -17.80 19.13 -41.63
N ILE A 28 -17.08 19.67 -40.65
CA ILE A 28 -16.76 21.10 -40.61
C ILE A 28 -15.79 21.45 -41.74
N ILE A 29 -16.21 22.34 -42.64
CA ILE A 29 -15.40 22.84 -43.76
C ILE A 29 -15.01 24.31 -43.63
N GLY A 30 -15.54 25.00 -42.61
CA GLY A 30 -15.20 26.38 -42.33
C GLY A 30 -15.90 26.95 -41.11
N GLN A 31 -15.55 28.19 -40.74
CA GLN A 31 -16.19 28.93 -39.65
C GLN A 31 -16.65 30.32 -40.12
N LEU A 32 -17.79 30.80 -39.63
CA LEU A 32 -18.31 32.11 -40.03
C LEU A 32 -17.34 33.20 -39.58
N TYR A 33 -16.90 34.04 -40.51
CA TYR A 33 -16.14 35.25 -40.19
C TYR A 33 -17.07 36.48 -40.21
N GLY A 34 -18.06 36.52 -41.10
CA GLY A 34 -19.08 37.57 -41.16
C GLY A 34 -19.76 37.67 -42.52
N GLY A 35 -20.53 38.74 -42.74
CA GLY A 35 -21.24 38.98 -43.99
C GLY A 35 -22.25 40.11 -43.89
N ALA A 36 -23.11 40.20 -44.90
CA ALA A 36 -24.21 41.15 -44.97
C ALA A 36 -25.59 40.46 -44.93
N ALA A 37 -25.62 39.12 -44.80
CA ALA A 37 -26.85 38.36 -44.60
C ALA A 37 -27.59 38.87 -43.36
N ALA A 38 -28.89 39.11 -43.51
CA ALA A 38 -29.78 39.53 -42.43
C ALA A 38 -31.23 39.21 -42.76
N CYS A 39 -32.08 39.12 -41.74
CA CYS A 39 -33.51 39.01 -41.94
C CYS A 39 -34.09 40.32 -42.51
N SER A 40 -34.93 40.22 -43.53
CA SER A 40 -35.80 41.28 -44.04
C SER A 40 -37.26 40.85 -43.83
N GLY A 41 -37.79 41.16 -42.65
CA GLY A 41 -39.08 40.61 -42.20
C GLY A 41 -38.96 39.09 -41.98
N SER A 42 -39.81 38.30 -42.65
CA SER A 42 -39.80 36.83 -42.59
C SER A 42 -38.95 36.16 -43.68
N ASN A 43 -38.22 36.94 -44.49
CA ASN A 43 -37.38 36.43 -45.56
C ASN A 43 -35.91 36.81 -45.30
N ASN A 44 -34.96 36.09 -45.88
CA ASN A 44 -33.58 36.57 -45.93
C ASN A 44 -33.47 37.76 -46.91
N ASN A 45 -32.43 38.59 -46.75
CA ASN A 45 -32.17 39.75 -47.59
C ASN A 45 -31.36 39.43 -48.87
N GLY A 46 -31.13 38.15 -49.19
CA GLY A 46 -30.35 37.71 -50.35
C GLY A 46 -28.89 38.18 -50.36
N ALA A 47 -28.34 38.56 -49.20
CA ALA A 47 -26.95 39.00 -49.09
C ALA A 47 -26.02 37.87 -48.66
N TYR A 48 -24.73 38.08 -48.89
CA TYR A 48 -23.69 37.08 -48.76
C TYR A 48 -23.17 36.91 -47.33
N ASP A 49 -22.56 35.75 -47.08
CA ASP A 49 -21.67 35.48 -45.94
C ASP A 49 -20.33 34.94 -46.41
N TYR A 50 -19.30 35.16 -45.59
CA TYR A 50 -17.95 34.62 -45.80
C TYR A 50 -17.51 33.75 -44.62
N TYR A 51 -17.06 32.54 -44.95
CA TYR A 51 -16.53 31.58 -44.00
C TYR A 51 -15.03 31.39 -44.21
N GLY A 52 -14.26 31.31 -43.12
CA GLY A 52 -12.88 30.85 -43.18
C GLY A 52 -12.83 29.41 -43.70
N ARG A 53 -11.89 29.08 -44.60
CA ARG A 53 -11.80 27.72 -45.15
C ARG A 53 -10.95 26.86 -44.24
N MET A 54 -11.45 25.68 -43.88
CA MET A 54 -10.71 24.73 -43.05
C MET A 54 -9.32 24.39 -43.61
N ASN A 55 -9.19 24.18 -44.93
CA ASN A 55 -7.89 23.94 -45.58
C ASN A 55 -6.90 25.12 -45.43
N VAL A 56 -7.38 26.37 -45.45
CA VAL A 56 -6.50 27.53 -45.24
C VAL A 56 -6.02 27.57 -43.79
N SER A 57 -6.94 27.37 -42.83
CA SER A 57 -6.62 27.31 -41.41
C SER A 57 -5.70 26.12 -41.07
N TRP A 58 -5.81 25.01 -41.81
CA TRP A 58 -4.94 23.84 -41.68
C TRP A 58 -3.47 24.20 -41.86
N GLY A 59 -3.14 24.94 -42.92
CA GLY A 59 -1.78 25.43 -43.20
C GLY A 59 -1.29 26.55 -42.27
N LEU A 60 -2.15 27.08 -41.40
CA LEU A 60 -1.83 28.15 -40.45
C LEU A 60 -1.74 27.66 -39.00
N GLY A 61 -1.76 26.33 -38.78
CA GLY A 61 -1.45 25.73 -37.48
C GLY A 61 -2.57 24.91 -36.85
N VAL A 62 -3.78 24.90 -37.43
CA VAL A 62 -4.88 24.04 -36.93
C VAL A 62 -4.52 22.55 -37.04
N SER A 63 -3.70 22.17 -38.03
CA SER A 63 -3.22 20.80 -38.20
C SER A 63 -2.50 20.24 -36.97
N GLY A 64 -1.77 21.07 -36.23
CA GLY A 64 -1.06 20.64 -35.02
C GLY A 64 -1.99 20.21 -33.87
N TYR A 65 -3.26 20.60 -33.92
CA TYR A 65 -4.26 20.25 -32.90
C TYR A 65 -5.17 19.10 -33.37
N LEU A 66 -5.55 19.10 -34.65
CA LEU A 66 -6.53 18.16 -35.17
C LEU A 66 -5.90 16.91 -35.82
N ASP A 67 -4.62 16.95 -36.18
CA ASP A 67 -3.83 15.80 -36.60
C ASP A 67 -2.44 15.83 -35.93
N PRO A 68 -2.37 15.78 -34.57
CA PRO A 68 -1.11 15.89 -33.83
C PRO A 68 -0.14 14.72 -34.13
N LEU A 69 -0.67 13.61 -34.63
CA LEU A 69 0.09 12.42 -35.01
C LEU A 69 0.55 12.46 -36.48
N ASN A 70 0.21 13.51 -37.23
CA ASN A 70 0.54 13.67 -38.64
C ASN A 70 0.16 12.42 -39.48
N THR A 71 -1.05 11.91 -39.22
CA THR A 71 -1.63 10.75 -39.91
C THR A 71 -1.87 11.00 -41.39
N GLY A 72 -2.00 12.27 -41.80
CA GLY A 72 -2.30 12.65 -43.19
C GLY A 72 -3.76 12.41 -43.57
N GLN A 73 -4.62 12.17 -42.57
CA GLN A 73 -6.05 11.97 -42.80
C GLN A 73 -6.71 13.27 -43.29
N LEU A 74 -7.34 13.22 -44.46
CA LEU A 74 -7.92 14.41 -45.10
C LEU A 74 -9.32 14.77 -44.58
N THR A 75 -10.03 13.81 -44.02
CA THR A 75 -11.37 13.97 -43.43
C THR A 75 -11.57 12.99 -42.28
N ILE A 76 -12.19 13.44 -41.20
CA ILE A 76 -12.60 12.62 -40.05
C ILE A 76 -14.11 12.85 -39.86
N ASP A 77 -14.88 11.78 -39.65
CA ASP A 77 -16.29 11.85 -39.25
C ASP A 77 -16.42 12.19 -37.76
N SER A 78 -17.64 12.42 -37.26
CA SER A 78 -17.83 12.66 -35.82
C SER A 78 -17.20 11.56 -34.98
N TYR A 79 -16.79 11.86 -33.75
CA TYR A 79 -16.39 10.84 -32.79
C TYR A 79 -17.48 10.70 -31.72
N PRO A 80 -18.07 9.50 -31.54
CA PRO A 80 -17.84 8.28 -32.33
C PRO A 80 -18.43 8.36 -33.77
N THR A 81 -17.81 7.64 -34.70
CA THR A 81 -18.06 7.72 -36.16
C THR A 81 -19.36 7.06 -36.54
N ASN A 82 -20.44 7.83 -36.76
CA ASN A 82 -21.84 7.42 -37.00
C ASN A 82 -22.82 7.75 -35.86
N SER A 83 -22.54 8.75 -35.02
CA SER A 83 -23.48 9.21 -33.99
C SER A 83 -24.82 9.68 -34.59
N ASN A 84 -25.71 8.74 -34.85
CA ASN A 84 -27.13 8.98 -35.03
C ASN A 84 -27.62 9.49 -33.68
N ALA A 85 -28.30 10.63 -33.65
CA ALA A 85 -28.80 11.22 -32.41
C ALA A 85 -29.79 10.29 -31.66
N ASN A 86 -30.28 9.24 -32.33
CA ASN A 86 -31.18 8.24 -31.77
C ASN A 86 -30.49 6.89 -31.51
N ALA A 87 -29.15 6.83 -31.56
CA ALA A 87 -28.40 5.61 -31.27
C ALA A 87 -27.86 5.62 -29.84
N GLY A 88 -28.05 4.50 -29.15
CA GLY A 88 -27.66 4.29 -27.76
C GLY A 88 -28.05 2.88 -27.30
N CYS A 89 -27.82 2.54 -26.04
CA CYS A 89 -28.16 1.21 -25.56
C CYS A 89 -29.69 0.99 -25.51
N THR A 90 -30.21 0.05 -26.30
CA THR A 90 -31.65 -0.26 -26.37
C THR A 90 -32.09 -1.40 -25.45
N LEU A 91 -31.16 -2.02 -24.71
CA LEU A 91 -31.45 -3.17 -23.85
C LEU A 91 -31.93 -2.72 -22.46
N PRO A 92 -33.20 -2.98 -22.04
CA PRO A 92 -33.73 -2.47 -20.77
C PRO A 92 -33.06 -3.02 -19.51
N SER A 93 -32.35 -4.14 -19.61
CA SER A 93 -31.58 -4.73 -18.51
C SER A 93 -30.15 -4.18 -18.41
N ALA A 94 -29.72 -3.36 -19.36
CA ALA A 94 -28.41 -2.71 -19.30
C ALA A 94 -28.43 -1.53 -18.33
N CYS A 95 -27.31 -1.32 -17.66
CA CYS A 95 -27.16 -0.25 -16.68
C CYS A 95 -27.00 1.14 -17.31
N ASN A 96 -26.68 1.20 -18.60
CA ASN A 96 -26.65 2.42 -19.42
C ASN A 96 -27.77 2.45 -20.46
N TYR A 97 -28.89 1.76 -20.21
CA TYR A 97 -30.07 1.80 -21.08
C TYR A 97 -30.52 3.25 -21.34
N ASP A 98 -30.70 3.56 -22.62
CA ASP A 98 -31.23 4.84 -23.08
C ASP A 98 -32.67 4.63 -23.59
N PRO A 99 -33.68 5.18 -22.89
CA PRO A 99 -35.08 5.02 -23.30
C PRO A 99 -35.44 5.78 -24.59
N ASP A 100 -34.62 6.74 -25.02
CA ASP A 100 -34.83 7.53 -26.23
C ASP A 100 -34.08 6.95 -27.45
N ALA A 101 -33.21 5.96 -27.22
CA ALA A 101 -32.52 5.25 -28.29
C ALA A 101 -33.51 4.37 -29.10
N LEU A 102 -33.47 4.53 -30.43
CA LEU A 102 -34.24 3.73 -31.39
C LEU A 102 -33.38 2.71 -32.12
N GLU A 103 -32.05 2.88 -32.08
CA GLU A 103 -31.07 1.99 -32.70
C GLU A 103 -29.98 1.62 -31.68
N ASP A 104 -29.66 0.33 -31.58
CA ASP A 104 -28.59 -0.15 -30.71
C ASP A 104 -27.22 0.17 -31.33
N ASP A 105 -26.40 0.94 -30.61
CA ASP A 105 -25.02 1.25 -31.00
C ASP A 105 -24.01 0.24 -30.46
N GLY A 106 -24.48 -0.79 -29.74
CA GLY A 106 -23.63 -1.80 -29.10
C GLY A 106 -22.94 -1.32 -27.84
N SER A 107 -23.32 -0.15 -27.30
CA SER A 107 -22.76 0.41 -26.07
C SER A 107 -23.32 -0.23 -24.79
N CYS A 108 -24.30 -1.12 -24.88
CA CYS A 108 -24.95 -1.71 -23.71
C CYS A 108 -23.96 -2.38 -22.74
N LEU A 109 -23.95 -1.88 -21.51
CA LEU A 109 -23.18 -2.40 -20.38
C LEU A 109 -24.09 -3.16 -19.43
N ILE A 110 -23.59 -4.26 -18.90
CA ILE A 110 -24.27 -5.04 -17.87
C ILE A 110 -23.52 -4.80 -16.56
N ASN A 111 -24.25 -4.73 -15.44
CA ASN A 111 -23.63 -4.75 -14.14
C ASN A 111 -22.88 -6.08 -13.95
N ASP A 112 -21.63 -6.00 -13.54
CA ASP A 112 -20.89 -7.19 -13.15
C ASP A 112 -21.42 -7.78 -11.83
N ALA A 113 -20.76 -8.83 -11.34
CA ALA A 113 -21.12 -9.46 -10.07
C ALA A 113 -21.04 -8.49 -8.86
N CYS A 114 -20.27 -7.41 -8.99
CA CYS A 114 -20.12 -6.34 -8.00
C CYS A 114 -21.11 -5.20 -8.16
N GLY A 115 -22.04 -5.28 -9.12
CA GLY A 115 -22.99 -4.22 -9.39
C GLY A 115 -22.41 -3.02 -10.14
N VAL A 116 -21.19 -3.14 -10.66
CA VAL A 116 -20.52 -2.06 -11.41
C VAL A 116 -20.89 -2.16 -12.88
N CYS A 117 -21.42 -1.06 -13.42
CA CYS A 117 -21.84 -0.98 -14.80
C CYS A 117 -20.65 -1.10 -15.76
N GLY A 118 -20.60 -2.20 -16.53
CA GLY A 118 -19.46 -2.51 -17.40
C GLY A 118 -18.18 -2.87 -16.64
N GLY A 119 -18.30 -3.23 -15.35
CA GLY A 119 -17.18 -3.66 -14.54
C GLY A 119 -16.64 -5.03 -14.93
N ASN A 120 -15.51 -5.40 -14.35
CA ASN A 120 -14.78 -6.66 -14.60
C ASN A 120 -14.99 -7.70 -13.50
N GLY A 121 -15.83 -7.41 -12.49
CA GLY A 121 -16.15 -8.31 -11.40
C GLY A 121 -15.12 -8.37 -10.28
N THR A 122 -14.17 -7.44 -10.19
CA THR A 122 -13.08 -7.50 -9.19
C THR A 122 -13.14 -6.41 -8.12
N SER A 123 -14.06 -5.44 -8.22
CA SER A 123 -14.10 -4.30 -7.30
C SER A 123 -14.69 -4.60 -5.93
N CYS A 124 -15.28 -5.79 -5.78
CA CYS A 124 -15.91 -6.27 -4.55
C CYS A 124 -15.41 -7.68 -4.20
N THR A 125 -14.31 -8.10 -4.83
CA THR A 125 -13.67 -9.40 -4.59
C THR A 125 -12.50 -9.21 -3.65
N GLY A 126 -12.36 -10.12 -2.70
CA GLY A 126 -11.28 -10.15 -1.71
C GLY A 126 -11.64 -11.14 -0.62
N CYS A 127 -10.78 -11.33 0.37
CA CYS A 127 -11.09 -12.24 1.45
C CYS A 127 -12.29 -11.75 2.27
N THR A 128 -13.35 -12.56 2.35
CA THR A 128 -14.58 -12.20 3.09
C THR A 128 -14.67 -12.82 4.49
N ASP A 129 -13.68 -13.62 4.89
CA ASP A 129 -13.65 -14.25 6.21
C ASP A 129 -12.96 -13.33 7.23
N ALA A 130 -13.69 -12.90 8.26
CA ALA A 130 -13.17 -12.03 9.32
C ALA A 130 -12.10 -12.71 10.21
N ALA A 131 -11.94 -14.03 10.14
CA ALA A 131 -10.87 -14.77 10.81
C ALA A 131 -9.57 -14.85 9.97
N ALA A 132 -9.59 -14.38 8.73
CA ALA A 132 -8.40 -14.32 7.88
C ALA A 132 -7.62 -13.02 8.09
N CYS A 133 -6.31 -13.09 7.94
CA CYS A 133 -5.39 -11.98 8.18
C CYS A 133 -5.45 -10.90 7.10
N ASN A 134 -5.94 -11.24 5.92
CA ASN A 134 -6.17 -10.30 4.82
C ASN A 134 -7.67 -10.02 4.60
N TYR A 135 -8.50 -10.15 5.64
CA TYR A 135 -9.92 -9.82 5.57
C TYR A 135 -10.17 -8.42 4.98
N ASP A 136 -11.01 -8.34 3.95
CA ASP A 136 -11.46 -7.10 3.33
C ASP A 136 -12.94 -6.87 3.65
N GLY A 137 -13.23 -5.93 4.55
CA GLY A 137 -14.60 -5.56 4.91
C GLY A 137 -15.40 -4.87 3.78
N GLY A 138 -14.74 -4.49 2.68
CA GLY A 138 -15.37 -4.02 1.44
C GLY A 138 -15.66 -5.12 0.43
N ALA A 139 -15.07 -6.31 0.60
CA ALA A 139 -15.34 -7.45 -0.26
C ALA A 139 -16.71 -8.07 0.06
N THR A 140 -17.45 -8.40 -1.00
CA THR A 140 -18.75 -9.10 -0.92
C THR A 140 -18.72 -10.46 -1.61
N ILE A 141 -17.64 -10.74 -2.35
CA ILE A 141 -17.40 -11.98 -3.06
C ILE A 141 -16.02 -12.48 -2.65
N ASP A 142 -15.95 -13.70 -2.13
CA ASP A 142 -14.67 -14.33 -1.82
C ASP A 142 -13.93 -14.72 -3.10
N ASP A 143 -12.64 -14.43 -3.17
CA ASP A 143 -11.75 -14.77 -4.28
C ASP A 143 -10.74 -15.87 -3.96
N ASP A 144 -10.98 -16.61 -2.86
CA ASP A 144 -10.11 -17.65 -2.32
C ASP A 144 -8.71 -17.13 -1.93
N SER A 145 -8.54 -15.82 -1.75
CA SER A 145 -7.27 -15.21 -1.32
C SER A 145 -7.07 -15.24 0.20
N CYS A 146 -8.04 -15.70 0.99
CA CYS A 146 -7.96 -15.69 2.44
C CYS A 146 -6.71 -16.39 2.98
N LEU A 147 -5.91 -15.65 3.73
CA LEU A 147 -4.72 -16.11 4.45
C LEU A 147 -5.09 -16.28 5.91
N TYR A 148 -4.93 -17.48 6.44
CA TYR A 148 -5.23 -17.78 7.84
C TYR A 148 -3.94 -17.93 8.63
N PRO A 149 -3.94 -17.53 9.91
CA PRO A 149 -2.82 -17.84 10.78
C PRO A 149 -2.80 -19.36 11.06
N PRO A 150 -1.67 -19.91 11.51
CA PRO A 150 -1.64 -21.24 12.11
C PRO A 150 -2.72 -21.39 13.19
N ALA A 151 -3.24 -22.59 13.38
CA ALA A 151 -4.35 -22.82 14.29
C ALA A 151 -4.01 -22.41 15.73
N GLY A 152 -4.69 -21.37 16.24
CA GLY A 152 -4.49 -20.83 17.59
C GLY A 152 -3.70 -19.51 17.66
N GLU A 153 -3.22 -19.00 16.53
CA GLU A 153 -2.34 -17.82 16.49
C GLU A 153 -3.07 -16.55 16.03
N PRO A 154 -2.64 -15.35 16.47
CA PRO A 154 -3.15 -14.08 15.97
C PRO A 154 -2.65 -13.81 14.54
N CYS A 155 -3.28 -12.84 13.88
CA CYS A 155 -2.91 -12.43 12.53
C CYS A 155 -1.71 -11.48 12.44
N ASP A 156 -1.04 -11.24 13.56
CA ASP A 156 0.22 -10.49 13.58
C ASP A 156 1.35 -11.43 13.15
N CYS A 157 1.84 -11.24 11.94
CA CYS A 157 2.89 -12.08 11.34
C CYS A 157 4.26 -11.44 11.48
N ASP A 158 4.51 -10.91 12.66
CA ASP A 158 5.74 -10.20 12.98
C ASP A 158 6.50 -10.98 14.06
N ALA A 159 7.82 -11.11 13.87
CA ALA A 159 8.72 -11.64 14.87
C ALA A 159 9.44 -10.49 15.57
N GLU A 160 9.38 -10.47 16.89
CA GLU A 160 9.95 -9.38 17.69
C GLU A 160 11.01 -9.89 18.67
N GLY A 161 11.90 -8.99 19.09
CA GLY A 161 12.83 -9.30 20.15
C GLY A 161 13.76 -8.16 20.52
N ASN A 162 14.60 -8.42 21.52
CA ASN A 162 15.57 -7.48 22.04
C ASN A 162 16.94 -8.15 22.22
N LEU A 163 17.99 -7.43 21.84
CA LEU A 163 19.38 -7.84 22.02
C LEU A 163 20.19 -6.67 22.58
N ASP A 164 20.82 -6.87 23.75
CA ASP A 164 21.78 -5.93 24.33
C ASP A 164 23.16 -6.58 24.42
N ALA A 165 24.14 -6.01 23.72
CA ALA A 165 25.50 -6.48 23.75
C ALA A 165 26.53 -5.35 23.61
N THR A 166 27.61 -5.45 24.39
CA THR A 166 28.84 -4.66 24.15
C THR A 166 29.80 -5.48 23.30
N LEU A 167 30.03 -5.01 22.06
CA LEU A 167 30.76 -5.75 21.04
C LEU A 167 32.06 -5.03 20.64
N THR A 168 33.18 -5.75 20.69
CA THR A 168 34.42 -5.33 20.03
C THR A 168 34.33 -5.58 18.52
N GLY A 169 35.30 -5.09 17.75
CA GLY A 169 35.29 -5.23 16.29
C GLY A 169 35.19 -6.68 15.82
N ASN A 170 34.26 -6.95 14.91
CA ASN A 170 33.90 -8.27 14.40
C ASN A 170 33.41 -9.28 15.46
N ALA A 171 32.98 -8.83 16.64
CA ALA A 171 32.30 -9.68 17.60
C ALA A 171 30.79 -9.77 17.30
N ALA A 172 30.18 -10.87 17.72
CA ALA A 172 28.74 -11.11 17.65
C ALA A 172 28.14 -11.18 19.07
N SER A 173 26.86 -10.83 19.19
CA SER A 173 26.09 -11.03 20.42
C SER A 173 25.78 -12.51 20.68
N ALA A 174 25.08 -12.78 21.79
CA ALA A 174 24.34 -14.03 21.91
C ALA A 174 23.29 -14.14 20.79
N ILE A 175 22.95 -15.37 20.43
CA ILE A 175 21.90 -15.67 19.45
C ILE A 175 20.55 -15.66 20.16
N TYR A 176 19.62 -14.89 19.64
CA TYR A 176 18.20 -14.98 19.96
C TYR A 176 17.57 -16.01 19.02
N SER A 177 16.84 -16.99 19.54
CA SER A 177 16.19 -18.05 18.75
C SER A 177 14.70 -18.10 19.07
N PHE A 178 13.89 -18.27 18.05
CA PHE A 178 12.43 -18.35 18.12
C PHE A 178 11.93 -19.23 16.98
N ASP A 179 10.80 -19.91 17.14
CA ASP A 179 10.19 -20.65 16.03
C ASP A 179 9.19 -19.76 15.29
N ALA A 180 9.29 -19.70 13.96
CA ALA A 180 8.39 -18.92 13.13
C ALA A 180 8.23 -19.54 11.73
N ALA A 181 7.21 -19.11 11.02
CA ALA A 181 6.96 -19.48 9.62
C ALA A 181 6.79 -18.22 8.76
N GLY A 182 7.49 -18.17 7.62
CA GLY A 182 7.25 -17.12 6.63
C GLY A 182 8.47 -16.70 5.82
N VAL A 183 8.40 -15.48 5.30
CA VAL A 183 9.40 -14.80 4.47
C VAL A 183 9.57 -13.39 5.03
N PRO A 184 10.77 -12.97 5.49
CA PRO A 184 10.96 -11.62 6.00
C PRO A 184 10.68 -10.56 4.94
N GLU A 185 9.87 -9.56 5.26
CA GLU A 185 9.46 -8.48 4.34
C GLU A 185 10.06 -7.13 4.73
N ALA A 186 10.09 -6.81 6.03
CA ALA A 186 10.66 -5.59 6.56
C ALA A 186 11.34 -5.84 7.92
N LEU A 187 12.32 -5.01 8.25
CA LEU A 187 12.91 -4.91 9.58
C LEU A 187 12.68 -3.49 10.11
N ASP A 188 11.96 -3.36 11.20
CA ASP A 188 11.95 -2.17 12.03
C ASP A 188 12.89 -2.37 13.21
N ILE A 189 13.77 -1.40 13.47
CA ILE A 189 14.76 -1.48 14.53
C ILE A 189 14.87 -0.16 15.30
N SER A 190 14.92 -0.25 16.63
CA SER A 190 15.25 0.84 17.53
C SER A 190 16.51 0.47 18.32
N LEU A 191 17.57 1.22 18.09
CA LEU A 191 18.89 1.03 18.66
C LEU A 191 19.21 2.14 19.65
N THR A 192 19.38 1.79 20.93
CA THR A 192 20.09 2.65 21.88
C THR A 192 21.58 2.31 21.85
N TRP A 193 22.39 3.28 21.42
CA TRP A 193 23.82 3.10 21.15
C TRP A 193 24.69 3.93 22.09
N THR A 194 25.78 3.30 22.58
CA THR A 194 26.77 3.94 23.46
C THR A 194 28.19 3.58 23.02
N ASN A 195 29.11 4.55 23.02
CA ASN A 195 30.50 4.35 22.58
C ASN A 195 31.39 3.94 23.76
N THR A 196 31.36 2.66 24.15
CA THR A 196 32.08 2.19 25.34
C THR A 196 33.62 2.13 25.15
N GLY A 197 34.10 1.96 23.92
CA GLY A 197 35.51 1.78 23.59
C GLY A 197 36.24 3.04 23.11
N GLY A 198 35.52 4.13 22.83
CA GLY A 198 36.05 5.35 22.24
C GLY A 198 36.53 5.18 20.79
N GLY A 199 36.92 6.28 20.14
CA GLY A 199 37.36 6.26 18.74
C GLY A 199 36.21 6.36 17.73
N ALA A 200 36.42 5.90 16.51
CA ALA A 200 35.51 6.09 15.37
C ALA A 200 34.44 4.98 15.27
N ASN A 201 33.84 4.60 16.40
CA ASN A 201 32.67 3.72 16.41
C ASN A 201 31.42 4.56 16.14
N TRP A 202 30.51 4.03 15.34
CA TRP A 202 29.23 4.64 15.01
C TRP A 202 28.08 3.64 15.21
N PRO A 203 26.84 4.11 15.46
CA PRO A 203 25.65 3.28 15.40
C PRO A 203 25.56 2.47 14.10
N ALA A 204 25.94 3.08 12.97
CA ALA A 204 25.93 2.44 11.65
C ALA A 204 26.93 1.28 11.48
N ASP A 205 27.81 1.04 12.46
CA ASP A 205 28.67 -0.14 12.49
C ASP A 205 27.90 -1.42 12.80
N LEU A 206 26.67 -1.31 13.31
CA LEU A 206 25.80 -2.45 13.58
C LEU A 206 25.51 -3.21 12.28
N ALA A 207 25.67 -4.53 12.31
CA ALA A 207 25.00 -5.45 11.40
C ALA A 207 24.06 -6.34 12.20
N LEU A 208 22.81 -6.47 11.74
CA LEU A 208 21.86 -7.44 12.29
C LEU A 208 21.81 -8.66 11.36
N ALA A 209 21.94 -9.86 11.91
CA ALA A 209 21.89 -11.10 11.15
C ALA A 209 20.58 -11.85 11.39
N ILE A 210 19.96 -12.34 10.32
CA ILE A 210 18.78 -13.20 10.36
C ILE A 210 19.15 -14.53 9.71
N THR A 211 18.98 -15.64 10.42
CA THR A 211 19.21 -17.00 9.90
C THR A 211 17.90 -17.76 9.86
N ALA A 212 17.59 -18.31 8.68
CA ALA A 212 16.41 -19.13 8.46
C ALA A 212 16.62 -20.58 8.95
N PRO A 213 15.54 -21.36 9.11
CA PRO A 213 15.61 -22.74 9.60
C PRO A 213 16.46 -23.69 8.72
N ASP A 214 16.63 -23.38 7.43
CA ASP A 214 17.47 -24.14 6.51
C ASP A 214 18.97 -23.79 6.60
N GLY A 215 19.32 -22.82 7.45
CA GLY A 215 20.69 -22.33 7.66
C GLY A 215 21.11 -21.22 6.68
N SER A 216 20.24 -20.80 5.75
CA SER A 216 20.48 -19.58 4.98
C SER A 216 20.48 -18.36 5.90
N CYS A 217 21.34 -17.37 5.61
CA CYS A 217 21.49 -16.20 6.48
C CYS A 217 21.63 -14.92 5.67
N ALA A 218 21.02 -13.83 6.15
CA ALA A 218 21.20 -12.48 5.63
C ALA A 218 21.74 -11.56 6.74
N ALA A 219 22.65 -10.66 6.36
CA ALA A 219 23.22 -9.65 7.24
C ALA A 219 22.84 -8.25 6.74
N ILE A 220 22.17 -7.49 7.60
CA ILE A 220 21.63 -6.16 7.35
C ILE A 220 22.57 -5.13 7.97
N GLY A 221 23.25 -4.34 7.12
CA GLY A 221 24.13 -3.27 7.55
C GLY A 221 25.58 -3.71 7.83
N GLY A 222 26.25 -2.96 8.71
CA GLY A 222 27.66 -3.13 9.07
C GLY A 222 28.62 -2.29 8.23
N TYR A 223 29.72 -1.84 8.81
CA TYR A 223 30.63 -0.92 8.12
C TYR A 223 31.47 -1.59 7.01
N ASN A 224 32.43 -2.43 7.39
CA ASN A 224 33.39 -3.04 6.46
C ASN A 224 33.52 -4.55 6.65
N SER A 225 32.62 -5.13 7.44
CA SER A 225 32.60 -6.54 7.79
C SER A 225 31.16 -6.96 8.06
N SER A 226 30.89 -8.24 7.83
CA SER A 226 29.60 -8.87 8.07
C SER A 226 29.82 -10.25 8.68
N PRO A 227 28.83 -10.81 9.38
CA PRO A 227 28.91 -12.17 9.91
C PRO A 227 29.27 -13.20 8.82
N ALA A 228 30.19 -14.11 9.17
CA ALA A 228 30.66 -15.11 8.24
C ALA A 228 29.54 -16.08 7.85
N GLY A 229 29.38 -16.34 6.54
CA GLY A 229 28.36 -17.26 6.02
C GLY A 229 27.01 -16.59 5.72
N CYS A 230 26.80 -15.34 6.14
CA CYS A 230 25.59 -14.58 5.82
C CYS A 230 25.77 -13.78 4.53
N ASN A 231 24.72 -13.73 3.71
CA ASN A 231 24.65 -12.85 2.56
C ASN A 231 24.50 -11.40 3.04
N SER A 232 25.45 -10.52 2.71
CA SER A 232 25.36 -9.10 3.06
C SER A 232 24.34 -8.39 2.17
N MET A 233 23.32 -7.79 2.78
CA MET A 233 22.28 -7.01 2.09
C MET A 233 22.72 -5.56 1.79
N GLY A 234 23.83 -5.14 2.38
CA GLY A 234 24.36 -3.79 2.26
C GLY A 234 25.40 -3.55 3.34
N ASN A 235 26.09 -2.42 3.23
CA ASN A 235 26.96 -1.93 4.29
C ASN A 235 26.21 -0.87 5.12
N TYR A 236 26.96 -0.06 5.88
CA TYR A 236 26.45 1.02 6.72
C TYR A 236 25.53 2.02 5.99
N THR A 237 25.54 2.09 4.65
CA THR A 237 24.63 2.95 3.89
C THR A 237 23.18 2.46 3.88
N LEU A 238 22.94 1.22 4.33
CA LEU A 238 21.60 0.68 4.52
C LEU A 238 20.91 1.34 5.73
N TRP A 239 21.69 1.82 6.69
CA TRP A 239 21.20 2.61 7.81
C TRP A 239 20.95 4.07 7.40
N PRO A 240 20.00 4.75 8.05
CA PRO A 240 19.82 6.19 7.92
C PRO A 240 21.12 6.97 8.14
N ALA A 241 21.28 8.08 7.42
CA ALA A 241 22.54 8.83 7.39
C ALA A 241 22.95 9.42 8.76
N ASP A 242 21.99 9.64 9.66
CA ASP A 242 22.20 10.11 11.03
C ASP A 242 22.84 9.04 11.94
N TRP A 243 22.78 7.76 11.58
CA TRP A 243 23.53 6.69 12.24
C TRP A 243 25.05 6.80 12.00
N GLN A 244 25.50 7.59 11.01
CA GLN A 244 26.92 7.89 10.77
C GLN A 244 27.39 9.02 11.69
N SER A 245 27.21 8.81 13.00
CA SER A 245 27.42 9.81 14.04
C SER A 245 28.22 9.22 15.19
N SER A 246 29.02 10.05 15.86
CA SER A 246 29.68 9.70 17.11
C SER A 246 28.87 10.10 18.35
N THR A 247 27.60 10.49 18.16
CA THR A 247 26.71 10.93 19.24
C THR A 247 26.04 9.71 19.86
N GLU A 248 26.04 9.61 21.18
CA GLU A 248 25.32 8.56 21.90
C GLU A 248 23.83 8.89 21.95
N GLY A 249 22.98 7.87 21.87
CA GLY A 249 21.53 8.08 21.87
C GLY A 249 20.76 6.95 21.21
N THR A 250 19.49 7.23 20.94
CA THR A 250 18.55 6.30 20.32
C THR A 250 18.39 6.62 18.83
N TYR A 251 18.37 5.56 18.03
CA TYR A 251 18.38 5.58 16.58
C TYR A 251 17.34 4.60 16.07
N THR A 252 16.54 4.98 15.08
CA THR A 252 15.52 4.10 14.50
C THR A 252 15.75 3.94 13.00
N ALA A 253 15.40 2.78 12.46
CA ALA A 253 15.42 2.52 11.03
C ALA A 253 14.36 1.51 10.63
N THR A 254 13.87 1.65 9.40
CA THR A 254 13.06 0.65 8.70
C THR A 254 13.86 0.21 7.47
N VAL A 255 14.02 -1.09 7.28
CA VAL A 255 14.77 -1.67 6.17
C VAL A 255 13.86 -2.62 5.41
N ASP A 256 13.75 -2.41 4.09
CA ASP A 256 13.09 -3.32 3.18
C ASP A 256 13.89 -4.62 3.06
N LEU A 257 13.26 -5.75 3.40
CA LEU A 257 13.84 -7.07 3.27
C LEU A 257 13.38 -7.80 2.01
N ALA A 258 12.58 -7.19 1.13
CA ALA A 258 12.13 -7.85 -0.09
C ALA A 258 13.31 -8.41 -0.91
N GLY A 259 13.24 -9.71 -1.21
CA GLY A 259 14.28 -10.42 -1.96
C GLY A 259 15.53 -10.79 -1.17
N ASN A 260 15.48 -10.77 0.17
CA ASN A 260 16.58 -11.25 1.03
C ASN A 260 16.93 -12.73 0.81
N GLY A 261 15.99 -13.53 0.28
CA GLY A 261 16.18 -14.93 -0.08
C GLY A 261 16.00 -15.92 1.07
N LEU A 262 15.59 -15.46 2.25
CA LEU A 262 15.25 -16.27 3.41
C LEU A 262 13.77 -16.67 3.35
N SER A 263 13.49 -17.90 3.78
CA SER A 263 12.13 -18.40 3.97
C SER A 263 12.19 -19.68 4.79
N GLY A 264 11.09 -20.05 5.45
CA GLY A 264 11.01 -21.36 6.09
C GLY A 264 10.04 -21.41 7.24
N ILE A 265 9.95 -22.61 7.82
CA ILE A 265 9.22 -22.90 9.05
C ILE A 265 10.15 -23.61 10.03
N GLY A 266 10.12 -23.21 11.30
CA GLY A 266 10.93 -23.76 12.38
C GLY A 266 11.80 -22.70 13.03
N SER A 267 12.96 -23.10 13.54
CA SER A 267 13.81 -22.23 14.34
C SER A 267 14.56 -21.18 13.52
N TRP A 268 14.18 -19.92 13.72
CA TRP A 268 14.88 -18.74 13.22
C TRP A 268 15.85 -18.20 14.27
N GLN A 269 16.88 -17.50 13.80
CA GLN A 269 17.90 -16.94 14.68
C GLN A 269 18.22 -15.49 14.31
N VAL A 270 18.30 -14.62 15.32
CA VAL A 270 18.71 -13.22 15.18
C VAL A 270 19.88 -12.93 16.11
N TYR A 271 20.88 -12.19 15.62
CA TYR A 271 21.99 -11.72 16.46
C TYR A 271 22.59 -10.42 15.91
N LEU A 272 23.22 -9.65 16.80
CA LEU A 272 23.93 -8.42 16.47
C LEU A 272 25.40 -8.72 16.17
N PHE A 273 26.00 -7.93 15.29
CA PHE A 273 27.41 -8.02 14.93
C PHE A 273 28.00 -6.62 14.76
N ASN A 274 29.22 -6.43 15.26
CA ASN A 274 29.95 -5.18 15.06
C ASN A 274 30.75 -5.25 13.75
N GLY A 275 30.22 -4.61 12.71
CA GLY A 275 30.80 -4.55 11.37
C GLY A 275 32.05 -3.69 11.24
N TYR A 276 32.50 -2.99 12.29
CA TYR A 276 33.74 -2.23 12.28
C TYR A 276 34.87 -2.99 12.98
N GLY A 277 35.75 -3.59 12.19
CA GLY A 277 36.87 -4.39 12.72
C GLY A 277 37.89 -3.62 13.57
N GLY A 278 37.89 -2.27 13.51
CA GLY A 278 38.73 -1.41 14.35
C GLY A 278 38.14 -1.08 15.72
N SER A 279 36.92 -1.53 16.00
CA SER A 279 36.20 -1.19 17.23
C SER A 279 36.86 -1.80 18.46
N THR A 280 37.09 -0.97 19.48
CA THR A 280 37.54 -1.37 20.81
C THR A 280 36.38 -1.67 21.77
N GLY A 281 35.13 -1.42 21.34
CA GLY A 281 33.92 -1.62 22.12
C GLY A 281 32.82 -0.62 21.74
N ALA A 282 31.64 -1.12 21.43
CA ALA A 282 30.42 -0.32 21.32
C ALA A 282 29.25 -1.13 21.90
N GLN A 283 28.36 -0.48 22.64
CA GLN A 283 27.14 -1.12 23.12
C GLN A 283 26.02 -0.90 22.10
N PHE A 284 25.39 -2.00 21.72
CA PHE A 284 24.21 -2.05 20.89
C PHE A 284 23.08 -2.68 21.70
N ASN A 285 22.11 -1.86 22.11
CA ASN A 285 20.86 -2.32 22.70
C ASN A 285 19.76 -2.09 21.68
N ALA A 286 19.33 -3.15 20.99
CA ALA A 286 18.45 -3.09 19.84
C ALA A 286 17.17 -3.88 20.07
N THR A 287 16.02 -3.20 20.02
CA THR A 287 14.72 -3.84 19.82
C THR A 287 14.42 -3.89 18.33
N TRP A 288 13.83 -4.98 17.87
CA TRP A 288 13.56 -5.23 16.46
C TRP A 288 12.22 -5.93 16.26
N THR A 289 11.60 -5.65 15.11
CA THR A 289 10.38 -6.28 14.60
C THR A 289 10.64 -6.67 13.15
N ILE A 290 10.41 -7.94 12.80
CA ILE A 290 10.58 -8.48 11.46
C ILE A 290 9.22 -8.92 10.93
N SER A 291 8.66 -8.15 10.01
CA SER A 291 7.38 -8.48 9.41
C SER A 291 7.49 -9.62 8.39
N GLY A 292 6.42 -10.41 8.27
CA GLY A 292 6.34 -11.58 7.39
C GLY A 292 6.86 -12.88 8.02
N LEU A 293 7.18 -12.89 9.31
CA LEU A 293 7.52 -14.07 10.10
C LEU A 293 6.48 -14.28 11.21
N CYS A 294 5.58 -15.23 11.01
CA CYS A 294 4.56 -15.54 12.01
C CYS A 294 5.14 -16.48 13.07
N ASN A 295 5.18 -16.05 14.33
CA ASN A 295 5.65 -16.86 15.46
C ASN A 295 4.83 -18.17 15.56
N THR A 296 5.50 -19.31 15.69
CA THR A 296 4.83 -20.63 15.78
C THR A 296 4.73 -21.16 17.21
N ASP A 297 5.22 -20.39 18.18
CA ASP A 297 5.29 -20.78 19.60
C ASP A 297 4.21 -20.12 20.49
N GLY A 298 3.21 -19.43 19.93
CA GLY A 298 2.11 -18.84 20.71
C GLY A 298 2.53 -17.70 21.63
N GLY A 299 3.42 -16.81 21.18
CA GLY A 299 3.91 -15.69 21.99
C GLY A 299 3.85 -14.35 21.25
N GLY A 300 2.90 -13.51 21.67
CA GLY A 300 2.95 -12.04 21.51
C GLY A 300 1.79 -11.44 20.70
N ASP A 301 0.70 -11.06 21.37
CA ASP A 301 -0.18 -9.97 20.93
C ASP A 301 0.46 -8.65 21.39
N PRO A 302 0.61 -7.62 20.54
CA PRO A 302 1.16 -6.33 20.95
C PRO A 302 0.12 -5.50 21.72
N GLY A 303 0.13 -5.63 23.06
CA GLY A 303 -0.28 -4.59 24.01
C GLY A 303 -1.11 -5.03 25.21
N PRO A 304 -1.13 -4.24 26.29
CA PRO A 304 -0.06 -4.10 27.28
C PRO A 304 -0.04 -5.29 28.25
N SER A 305 0.97 -6.15 28.14
CA SER A 305 1.60 -6.92 29.22
C SER A 305 2.37 -8.08 28.57
N ASP A 306 3.66 -7.91 28.31
CA ASP A 306 4.60 -9.01 27.99
C ASP A 306 4.86 -9.91 29.22
N CYS A 307 3.82 -10.06 30.03
CA CYS A 307 3.84 -10.56 31.39
C CYS A 307 2.39 -10.69 31.85
N PRO A 308 1.64 -11.70 31.37
CA PRO A 308 0.24 -11.91 31.80
C PRO A 308 0.02 -11.84 33.32
N PRO A 309 0.99 -12.22 34.18
CA PRO A 309 0.90 -12.04 35.64
C PRO A 309 1.02 -10.60 36.18
N ASP A 310 1.42 -9.60 35.38
CA ASP A 310 1.38 -8.17 35.74
C ASP A 310 -0.01 -7.61 35.43
N LEU A 311 -0.84 -7.56 36.47
CA LEU A 311 -2.26 -7.30 36.37
C LEU A 311 -2.59 -5.82 36.62
N ASP A 312 -1.65 -5.02 37.12
CA ASP A 312 -1.81 -3.56 37.25
C ASP A 312 -1.02 -2.74 36.21
N GLY A 313 -0.19 -3.42 35.41
CA GLY A 313 0.52 -2.84 34.28
C GLY A 313 1.69 -1.95 34.69
N ASP A 314 2.27 -2.19 35.88
CA ASP A 314 3.41 -1.41 36.39
C ASP A 314 4.78 -1.93 35.92
N GLY A 315 4.79 -3.03 35.17
CA GLY A 315 5.98 -3.68 34.62
C GLY A 315 6.65 -4.65 35.59
N THR A 316 6.06 -4.95 36.74
CA THR A 316 6.65 -5.87 37.73
C THR A 316 5.61 -6.78 38.36
N VAL A 317 5.90 -8.09 38.47
CA VAL A 317 4.98 -9.04 39.12
C VAL A 317 5.20 -9.01 40.63
N THR A 318 4.35 -8.31 41.36
CA THR A 318 4.51 -8.09 42.81
C THR A 318 3.28 -8.49 43.61
N VAL A 319 3.26 -8.11 44.89
CA VAL A 319 2.10 -8.34 45.77
C VAL A 319 0.88 -7.55 45.29
N SER A 320 1.06 -6.45 44.56
CA SER A 320 -0.04 -5.66 44.00
C SER A 320 -0.87 -6.52 43.04
N ASP A 321 -0.22 -7.22 42.13
CA ASP A 321 -0.84 -8.14 41.16
C ASP A 321 -1.47 -9.34 41.84
N ALA A 322 -0.80 -9.88 42.87
CA ALA A 322 -1.34 -10.99 43.65
C ALA A 322 -2.69 -10.64 44.30
N LEU A 323 -2.88 -9.38 44.70
CA LEU A 323 -4.13 -8.91 45.28
C LEU A 323 -5.24 -8.75 44.23
N ILE A 324 -4.90 -8.45 42.99
CA ILE A 324 -5.85 -8.42 41.86
C ILE A 324 -6.31 -9.84 41.53
N LEU A 325 -5.36 -10.78 41.38
CA LEU A 325 -5.67 -12.19 41.14
C LEU A 325 -6.53 -12.80 42.26
N LEU A 326 -6.20 -12.50 43.52
CA LEU A 326 -6.99 -12.97 44.66
C LEU A 326 -8.36 -12.30 44.76
N GLY A 327 -8.53 -11.11 44.19
CA GLY A 327 -9.83 -10.43 44.07
C GLY A 327 -10.80 -11.16 43.14
N ASP A 328 -10.26 -11.77 42.08
CA ASP A 328 -11.03 -12.51 41.08
C ASP A 328 -11.08 -14.03 41.35
N PHE A 329 -10.42 -14.52 42.41
CA PHE A 329 -10.32 -15.96 42.68
C PHE A 329 -11.69 -16.63 42.86
N GLY A 330 -11.97 -17.61 42.00
CA GLY A 330 -13.26 -18.29 41.92
C GLY A 330 -14.26 -17.67 40.91
N CYS A 331 -13.82 -16.71 40.10
CA CYS A 331 -14.57 -16.20 38.96
C CYS A 331 -14.74 -17.29 37.88
N LEU A 332 -15.91 -17.29 37.21
CA LEU A 332 -16.35 -18.37 36.30
C LEU A 332 -16.70 -17.92 34.87
N ALA A 333 -16.58 -16.63 34.56
CA ALA A 333 -16.74 -16.03 33.23
C ALA A 333 -16.31 -14.56 33.26
N ASP A 334 -15.78 -14.05 32.14
CA ASP A 334 -15.37 -12.65 31.95
C ASP A 334 -14.40 -12.12 33.04
N CYS A 335 -13.44 -12.96 33.44
CA CYS A 335 -12.52 -12.67 34.53
C CYS A 335 -11.28 -11.90 34.04
N SER A 336 -10.83 -10.89 34.80
CA SER A 336 -9.65 -10.09 34.44
C SER A 336 -8.33 -10.77 34.76
N ALA A 337 -8.30 -11.75 35.67
CA ALA A 337 -7.10 -12.44 36.12
C ALA A 337 -7.01 -13.92 35.67
N ASP A 338 -7.64 -14.27 34.54
CA ASP A 338 -7.54 -15.58 33.91
C ASP A 338 -6.24 -15.67 33.12
N LEU A 339 -5.22 -16.30 33.71
CA LEU A 339 -3.85 -16.30 33.18
C LEU A 339 -3.61 -17.45 32.20
N ASN A 340 -4.48 -18.47 32.18
CA ASN A 340 -4.35 -19.63 31.30
C ASN A 340 -5.38 -19.65 30.15
N GLY A 341 -6.32 -18.69 30.14
CA GLY A 341 -7.36 -18.54 29.13
C GLY A 341 -8.46 -19.59 29.19
N ASP A 342 -8.65 -20.26 30.34
CA ASP A 342 -9.64 -21.32 30.50
C ASP A 342 -11.06 -20.83 30.88
N GLY A 343 -11.21 -19.51 31.02
CA GLY A 343 -12.44 -18.81 31.35
C GLY A 343 -12.74 -18.73 32.85
N GLN A 344 -11.83 -19.19 33.72
CA GLN A 344 -12.00 -19.19 35.18
C GLN A 344 -10.72 -18.74 35.89
N VAL A 345 -10.86 -18.22 37.11
CA VAL A 345 -9.69 -17.92 37.96
C VAL A 345 -9.65 -18.91 39.10
N THR A 346 -8.67 -19.82 39.07
CA THR A 346 -8.55 -20.93 39.99
C THR A 346 -7.14 -21.07 40.55
N THR A 347 -6.88 -22.18 41.25
CA THR A 347 -5.52 -22.52 41.67
C THR A 347 -4.56 -22.69 40.49
N SER A 348 -5.06 -22.97 39.28
CA SER A 348 -4.23 -23.09 38.08
C SER A 348 -3.59 -21.75 37.73
N ASP A 349 -4.36 -20.66 37.76
CA ASP A 349 -3.89 -19.29 37.52
C ASP A 349 -2.95 -18.82 38.62
N MET A 350 -3.25 -19.16 39.87
CA MET A 350 -2.35 -18.89 40.99
C MET A 350 -0.98 -19.57 40.82
N LEU A 351 -0.92 -20.76 40.22
CA LEU A 351 0.34 -21.45 39.98
C LEU A 351 1.14 -20.78 38.85
N LEU A 352 0.49 -20.26 37.83
CA LEU A 352 1.13 -19.48 36.76
C LEU A 352 1.67 -18.16 37.31
N PHE A 353 0.87 -17.47 38.12
CA PHE A 353 1.27 -16.24 38.79
C PHE A 353 2.52 -16.45 39.67
N LEU A 354 2.52 -17.50 40.50
CA LEU A 354 3.65 -17.79 41.39
C LEU A 354 4.92 -18.19 40.64
N ALA A 355 4.82 -18.66 39.39
CA ALA A 355 5.98 -18.98 38.57
C ALA A 355 6.71 -17.73 38.07
N ALA A 356 6.01 -16.60 37.96
CA ALA A 356 6.56 -15.31 37.52
C ALA A 356 6.71 -14.30 38.68
N PHE A 357 6.37 -14.67 39.91
CA PHE A 357 6.35 -13.74 41.03
C PHE A 357 7.74 -13.17 41.35
N GLY A 358 7.86 -11.84 41.30
CA GLY A 358 9.10 -11.10 41.50
C GLY A 358 9.91 -10.82 40.22
N GLU A 359 9.40 -11.22 39.06
CA GLU A 359 10.01 -10.92 37.76
C GLU A 359 9.65 -9.49 37.29
N VAL A 360 10.52 -8.92 36.44
CA VAL A 360 10.30 -7.65 35.74
C VAL A 360 9.87 -7.98 34.32
N CYS A 361 8.71 -7.44 33.93
CA CYS A 361 8.10 -7.59 32.63
C CYS A 361 8.82 -6.63 31.66
N ASN A 362 9.52 -7.16 30.64
CA ASN A 362 10.28 -6.37 29.67
C ASN A 362 9.69 -6.51 28.27
#